data_AF-A0A1I1UR54-F1
#
_entry.id   AF-A0A1I1UR54-F1
#
_cell.length_a   1.000
_cell.length_b   1.000
_cell.length_c   1.000
_cell.angle_alpha   90.00
_cell.angle_beta   90.00
_cell.angle_gamma   90.00
#
_symmetry.space_group_name_H-M   'P 1'
#
loop_
_entity.id
_entity.type
_entity.pdbx_description
1 polymer ?
#
loop_
_entity_poly.entity_id
_entity_poly.type
_entity_poly.pdbx_seq_one_letter_code
_entity_poly.pdbx_strand_id
1 'polypeptide(L)'
;MSPERTPHPEFRTRQAMADLDALIRAGRPDLPARIAARIPVETGAADALDAIRTGADPVSVPTGAGDALRLAAATPDDDFGAFIWASAILVRGALAGSGLGPELAEYWDALADHYRIAPAAQRAALANGIDRLAAGSGLDLDSAPGPRDRLTRPRSAVMPPLVALARRMPPGLRDEVAAPGRAAIETALAVPDAWFEDPGEDLPVDPARLSAEPPDAPGFAPCVALLILGGTVNAAARAGAAQLWSGRSAAILALDRSDRAAILGGLRWLYESDPDWTAEGAVTLPLD
;
A
#
# COMPACT_ATOMS: atom_id res chain seq x y z
N MET A 1 31.14 -14.75 -18.44
CA MET A 1 30.22 -14.82 -17.29
C MET A 1 29.51 -13.48 -17.21
N SER A 2 28.31 -13.39 -17.77
CA SER A 2 27.43 -12.24 -17.51
C SER A 2 26.98 -12.34 -16.05
N PRO A 3 27.00 -11.26 -15.27
CA PRO A 3 26.42 -11.29 -13.93
C PRO A 3 24.94 -11.65 -14.06
N GLU A 4 24.51 -12.72 -13.40
CA GLU A 4 23.11 -13.02 -13.22
C GLU A 4 22.46 -11.80 -12.57
N ARG A 5 21.66 -11.06 -13.36
CA ARG A 5 20.80 -10.02 -12.82
C ARG A 5 19.83 -10.73 -11.89
N THR A 6 20.04 -10.56 -10.59
CA THR A 6 19.05 -10.94 -9.59
C THR A 6 17.71 -10.32 -10.02
N PRO A 7 16.66 -11.11 -10.25
CA PRO A 7 15.38 -10.58 -10.69
C PRO A 7 14.91 -9.57 -9.65
N HIS A 8 14.69 -8.33 -10.09
CA HIS A 8 14.16 -7.31 -9.19
C HIS A 8 12.77 -7.75 -8.75
N PRO A 9 12.45 -7.67 -7.44
CA PRO A 9 11.12 -8.01 -6.98
C PRO A 9 10.08 -7.15 -7.69
N GLU A 10 9.00 -7.81 -8.10
CA GLU A 10 7.81 -7.19 -8.69
C GLU A 10 7.35 -6.01 -7.81
N PHE A 11 6.81 -4.96 -8.42
CA PHE A 11 6.36 -3.75 -7.73
C PHE A 11 5.57 -4.03 -6.46
N ARG A 12 4.60 -4.96 -6.52
CA ARG A 12 3.75 -5.30 -5.36
C ARG A 12 4.53 -5.89 -4.19
N THR A 13 5.54 -6.72 -4.46
CA THR A 13 6.42 -7.26 -3.42
C THR A 13 7.25 -6.14 -2.79
N ARG A 14 7.82 -5.23 -3.60
CA ARG A 14 8.53 -4.05 -3.08
C ARG A 14 7.64 -3.14 -2.26
N GLN A 15 6.40 -2.93 -2.70
CA GLN A 15 5.41 -2.12 -2.00
C GLN A 15 5.07 -2.73 -0.63
N ALA A 16 4.77 -4.03 -0.58
CA ALA A 16 4.49 -4.73 0.67
C ALA A 16 5.68 -4.67 1.63
N MET A 17 6.91 -4.88 1.13
CA MET A 17 8.14 -4.74 1.92
C MET A 17 8.30 -3.32 2.48
N ALA A 18 8.06 -2.29 1.66
CA ALA A 18 8.17 -0.89 2.08
C ALA A 18 7.12 -0.52 3.15
N ASP A 19 5.90 -1.05 3.04
CA ASP A 19 4.84 -0.83 4.03
C ASP A 19 5.17 -1.49 5.37
N LEU A 20 5.70 -2.72 5.34
CA LEU A 20 6.17 -3.41 6.53
C LEU A 20 7.37 -2.68 7.15
N ASP A 21 8.32 -2.19 6.34
CA ASP A 21 9.44 -1.38 6.84
C ASP A 21 8.97 -0.08 7.51
N ALA A 22 7.94 0.57 6.96
CA ALA A 22 7.31 1.74 7.58
C ALA A 22 6.65 1.38 8.91
N LEU A 23 5.91 0.27 8.97
CA LEU A 23 5.27 -0.25 10.19
C LEU A 23 6.31 -0.60 11.27
N ILE A 24 7.41 -1.26 10.89
CA ILE A 24 8.50 -1.65 11.79
C ILE A 24 9.16 -0.40 12.39
N ARG A 25 9.49 0.60 11.56
CA ARG A 25 10.10 1.86 12.02
C ARG A 25 9.17 2.67 12.93
N ALA A 26 7.85 2.61 12.69
CA ALA A 26 6.85 3.26 13.52
C ALA A 26 6.58 2.54 14.86
N GLY A 27 7.15 1.33 15.05
CA GLY A 27 7.04 0.58 16.30
C GLY A 27 7.52 1.38 17.50
N ARG A 28 6.85 1.21 18.65
CA ARG A 28 7.21 1.93 19.87
C ARG A 28 8.64 1.56 20.32
N PRO A 29 9.42 2.51 20.86
CA PRO A 29 10.80 2.26 21.28
C PRO A 29 10.97 1.18 22.35
N ASP A 30 9.92 0.85 23.11
CA ASP A 30 9.98 -0.17 24.17
C ASP A 30 9.68 -1.60 23.69
N LEU A 31 9.15 -1.79 22.46
CA LEU A 31 8.81 -3.11 21.92
C LEU A 31 10.02 -4.06 21.81
N PRO A 32 11.22 -3.62 21.34
CA PRO A 32 12.39 -4.48 21.29
C PRO A 32 12.71 -5.14 22.64
N ALA A 33 12.74 -4.36 23.71
CA ALA A 33 13.04 -4.85 25.05
C ALA A 33 11.94 -5.77 25.60
N ARG A 34 10.66 -5.42 25.36
CA ARG A 34 9.51 -6.23 25.80
C ARG A 34 9.44 -7.59 25.10
N ILE A 35 9.75 -7.64 23.81
CA ILE A 35 9.79 -8.90 23.05
C ILE A 35 10.97 -9.75 23.51
N ALA A 36 12.17 -9.17 23.61
CA ALA A 36 13.35 -9.88 24.08
C ALA A 36 13.16 -10.47 25.49
N ALA A 37 12.46 -9.77 26.38
CA ALA A 37 12.19 -10.25 27.74
C ALA A 37 11.33 -11.53 27.81
N ARG A 38 10.67 -11.93 26.71
CA ARG A 38 9.86 -13.16 26.65
C ARG A 38 10.72 -14.43 26.62
N ILE A 39 11.97 -14.33 26.17
CA ILE A 39 12.95 -15.43 26.19
C ILE A 39 14.23 -14.92 26.87
N PRO A 40 14.33 -15.02 28.21
CA PRO A 40 15.35 -14.31 28.98
C PRO A 40 16.79 -14.80 28.81
N VAL A 41 17.01 -15.91 28.08
CA VAL A 41 18.30 -16.61 28.02
C VAL A 41 19.26 -16.03 26.98
N GLU A 42 18.84 -15.06 26.17
CA GLU A 42 19.63 -14.58 25.03
C GLU A 42 20.02 -13.11 25.14
N THR A 43 21.30 -12.90 25.43
CA THR A 43 21.92 -11.58 25.44
C THR A 43 21.95 -10.98 24.03
N GLY A 44 21.55 -9.72 23.88
CA GLY A 44 21.64 -8.97 22.62
C GLY A 44 20.39 -9.01 21.72
N ALA A 45 19.34 -9.77 22.09
CA ALA A 45 18.10 -9.82 21.33
C ALA A 45 17.40 -8.44 21.25
N ALA A 46 17.36 -7.70 22.37
CA ALA A 46 16.78 -6.36 22.41
C ALA A 46 17.53 -5.38 21.49
N ASP A 47 18.87 -5.42 21.48
CA ASP A 47 19.70 -4.56 20.64
C ASP A 47 19.53 -4.88 19.14
N ALA A 48 19.44 -6.17 18.79
CA ALA A 48 19.17 -6.59 17.41
C ALA A 48 17.79 -6.12 16.92
N LEU A 49 16.77 -6.24 17.78
CA LEU A 49 15.42 -5.78 17.46
C LEU A 49 15.34 -4.24 17.36
N ASP A 50 16.08 -3.51 18.20
CA ASP A 50 16.16 -2.05 18.09
C ASP A 50 16.92 -1.61 16.83
N ALA A 51 17.97 -2.34 16.45
CA ALA A 51 18.65 -2.12 15.18
C ALA A 51 17.68 -2.30 13.99
N ILE A 52 16.84 -3.33 14.00
CA ILE A 52 15.80 -3.54 12.96
C ILE A 52 14.80 -2.38 12.97
N ARG A 53 14.32 -1.96 14.15
CA ARG A 53 13.44 -0.80 14.30
C ARG A 53 14.03 0.47 13.68
N THR A 54 15.35 0.64 13.76
CA THR A 54 16.06 1.81 13.23
C THR A 54 16.52 1.65 11.77
N GLY A 55 16.27 0.49 11.15
CA GLY A 55 16.47 0.27 9.71
C GLY A 55 17.44 -0.84 9.33
N ALA A 56 17.91 -1.65 10.28
CA ALA A 56 18.66 -2.87 9.96
C ALA A 56 17.75 -3.91 9.27
N ASP A 57 18.34 -4.75 8.42
CA ASP A 57 17.60 -5.74 7.63
C ASP A 57 17.08 -6.90 8.52
N PRO A 58 15.76 -7.17 8.52
CA PRO A 58 15.19 -8.27 9.30
C PRO A 58 15.58 -9.68 8.82
N VAL A 59 16.26 -9.83 7.69
CA VAL A 59 16.87 -11.12 7.31
C VAL A 59 18.01 -11.52 8.27
N SER A 60 18.64 -10.55 8.92
CA SER A 60 19.80 -10.77 9.81
C SER A 60 19.42 -11.00 11.28
N VAL A 61 18.15 -11.32 11.56
CA VAL A 61 17.68 -11.58 12.93
C VAL A 61 18.46 -12.77 13.52
N PRO A 62 19.20 -12.58 14.63
CA PRO A 62 19.82 -13.70 15.33
C PRO A 62 18.78 -14.73 15.78
N THR A 63 19.12 -16.02 15.79
CA THR A 63 18.20 -17.11 16.15
C THR A 63 17.35 -16.80 17.37
N GLY A 64 17.98 -16.25 18.41
CA GLY A 64 17.29 -15.92 19.64
C GLY A 64 16.26 -14.81 19.59
N ALA A 65 16.57 -13.74 18.87
CA ALA A 65 15.57 -12.73 18.56
C ALA A 65 14.44 -13.31 17.69
N GLY A 66 14.74 -14.30 16.84
CA GLY A 66 13.76 -15.04 16.05
C GLY A 66 12.74 -15.78 16.91
N ASP A 67 13.19 -16.51 17.94
CA ASP A 67 12.28 -17.24 18.83
C ASP A 67 11.40 -16.29 19.66
N ALA A 68 11.97 -15.18 20.13
CA ALA A 68 11.21 -14.15 20.85
C ALA A 68 10.14 -13.50 19.95
N LEU A 69 10.47 -13.25 18.68
CA LEU A 69 9.53 -12.74 17.68
C LEU A 69 8.39 -13.74 17.42
N ARG A 70 8.70 -15.03 17.22
CA ARG A 70 7.69 -16.07 17.03
C ARG A 70 6.74 -16.17 18.21
N LEU A 71 7.28 -16.18 19.44
CA LEU A 71 6.47 -16.20 20.65
C LEU A 71 5.58 -14.95 20.75
N ALA A 72 6.10 -13.76 20.43
CA ALA A 72 5.30 -12.53 20.39
C ALA A 72 4.20 -12.57 19.31
N ALA A 73 4.50 -13.08 18.12
CA ALA A 73 3.56 -13.24 17.02
C ALA A 73 2.49 -14.31 17.27
N ALA A 74 2.71 -15.23 18.23
CA ALA A 74 1.77 -16.29 18.58
C ALA A 74 0.83 -15.97 19.75
N THR A 75 1.01 -14.83 20.44
CA THR A 75 0.25 -14.49 21.66
C THR A 75 -0.35 -13.07 21.60
N PRO A 76 -1.35 -12.83 20.74
CA PRO A 76 -1.92 -11.48 20.57
C PRO A 76 -2.59 -10.92 21.83
N ASP A 77 -3.09 -11.78 22.71
CA ASP A 77 -3.81 -11.37 23.92
C ASP A 77 -2.88 -10.86 25.04
N ASP A 78 -1.61 -11.26 25.05
CA ASP A 78 -0.63 -10.84 26.06
C ASP A 78 -0.12 -9.40 25.81
N ASP A 79 0.14 -9.08 24.54
CA ASP A 79 0.68 -7.79 24.13
C ASP A 79 0.42 -7.55 22.64
N PHE A 80 -0.76 -7.01 22.33
CA PHE A 80 -1.19 -6.76 20.95
C PHE A 80 -0.19 -5.92 20.14
N GLY A 81 0.49 -4.96 20.79
CA GLY A 81 1.51 -4.13 20.13
C GLY A 81 2.75 -4.93 19.73
N ALA A 82 3.22 -5.81 20.60
CA ALA A 82 4.33 -6.71 20.30
C ALA A 82 3.95 -7.75 19.24
N PHE A 83 2.73 -8.27 19.28
CA PHE A 83 2.18 -9.16 18.26
C PHE A 83 2.24 -8.54 16.87
N ILE A 84 1.62 -7.37 16.66
CA ILE A 84 1.61 -6.70 15.34
C ILE A 84 3.02 -6.40 14.84
N TRP A 85 3.88 -5.90 15.72
CA TRP A 85 5.24 -5.53 15.34
C TRP A 85 6.13 -6.74 15.03
N ALA A 86 6.02 -7.81 15.82
CA ALA A 86 6.74 -9.06 15.57
C ALA A 86 6.29 -9.73 14.27
N SER A 87 4.98 -9.81 14.03
CA SER A 87 4.44 -10.32 12.76
C SER A 87 4.94 -9.51 11.56
N ALA A 88 5.05 -8.19 11.68
CA ALA A 88 5.57 -7.34 10.61
C ALA A 88 7.04 -7.67 10.27
N ILE A 89 7.88 -7.87 11.29
CA ILE A 89 9.30 -8.25 11.12
C ILE A 89 9.40 -9.63 10.46
N LEU A 90 8.63 -10.61 10.93
CA LEU A 90 8.66 -11.97 10.39
C LEU A 90 8.23 -12.01 8.92
N VAL A 91 7.09 -11.37 8.59
CA VAL A 91 6.60 -11.29 7.19
C VAL A 91 7.61 -10.55 6.31
N ARG A 92 8.19 -9.45 6.81
CA ARG A 92 9.19 -8.69 6.06
C ARG A 92 10.48 -9.46 5.80
N GLY A 93 10.93 -10.24 6.78
CA GLY A 93 12.06 -11.16 6.63
C GLY A 93 11.76 -12.27 5.63
N ALA A 94 10.57 -12.87 5.71
CA ALA A 94 10.16 -13.95 4.80
C ALA A 94 10.08 -13.47 3.34
N LEU A 95 9.53 -12.28 3.08
CA LEU A 95 9.53 -11.66 1.75
C LEU A 95 10.93 -11.36 1.21
N ALA A 96 11.92 -11.19 2.09
CA ALA A 96 13.33 -11.02 1.75
C ALA A 96 14.13 -12.33 1.73
N GLY A 97 13.48 -13.48 1.98
CA GLY A 97 14.10 -14.81 1.87
C GLY A 97 14.69 -15.36 3.17
N SER A 98 14.29 -14.89 4.36
CA SER A 98 14.82 -15.38 5.65
C SER A 98 14.46 -16.84 6.01
N GLY A 99 13.77 -17.58 5.14
CA GLY A 99 13.37 -18.98 5.38
C GLY A 99 12.20 -19.17 6.36
N LEU A 100 11.67 -18.09 6.94
CA LEU A 100 10.58 -18.11 7.94
C LEU A 100 9.16 -18.16 7.31
N GLY A 101 9.04 -18.54 6.04
CA GLY A 101 7.80 -18.43 5.27
C GLY A 101 6.65 -19.37 5.69
N PRO A 102 6.87 -20.69 5.85
CA PRO A 102 5.77 -21.64 6.08
C PRO A 102 5.01 -21.44 7.38
N GLU A 103 5.71 -21.15 8.49
CA GLU A 103 5.10 -20.92 9.81
C GLU A 103 4.15 -19.70 9.82
N LEU A 104 4.38 -18.73 8.93
CA LEU A 104 3.55 -17.52 8.85
C LEU A 104 2.15 -17.79 8.28
N ALA A 105 1.99 -18.83 7.44
CA ALA A 105 0.68 -19.26 6.97
C ALA A 105 -0.16 -19.75 8.17
N GLU A 106 0.42 -20.61 9.00
CA GLU A 106 -0.23 -21.12 10.22
C GLU A 106 -0.61 -19.98 11.17
N TYR A 107 0.27 -18.99 11.35
CA TYR A 107 -0.04 -17.82 12.17
C TYR A 107 -1.19 -17.00 11.61
N TRP A 108 -1.25 -16.82 10.30
CA TRP A 108 -2.36 -16.10 9.68
C TRP A 108 -3.67 -16.84 9.91
N ASP A 109 -3.73 -18.13 9.58
CA ASP A 109 -4.97 -18.90 9.68
C ASP A 109 -5.46 -19.03 11.14
N ALA A 110 -4.55 -19.15 12.10
CA ALA A 110 -4.90 -19.20 13.51
C ALA A 110 -5.31 -17.83 14.10
N LEU A 111 -4.75 -16.72 13.60
CA LEU A 111 -4.83 -15.39 14.25
C LEU A 111 -5.42 -14.29 13.35
N ALA A 112 -6.05 -14.67 12.23
CA ALA A 112 -6.63 -13.73 11.26
C ALA A 112 -7.54 -12.68 11.90
N ASP A 113 -8.37 -13.08 12.88
CA ASP A 113 -9.27 -12.17 13.57
C ASP A 113 -8.54 -11.13 14.41
N HIS A 114 -7.42 -11.49 15.06
CA HIS A 114 -6.58 -10.53 15.77
C HIS A 114 -5.92 -9.53 14.81
N TYR A 115 -5.45 -9.99 13.64
CA TYR A 115 -4.95 -9.08 12.61
C TYR A 115 -6.04 -8.11 12.12
N ARG A 116 -7.29 -8.58 11.99
CA ARG A 116 -8.43 -7.75 11.52
C ARG A 116 -8.78 -6.61 12.48
N ILE A 117 -8.54 -6.79 13.78
CA ILE A 117 -8.78 -5.77 14.82
C ILE A 117 -7.74 -4.63 14.76
N ALA A 118 -6.57 -4.87 14.15
CA ALA A 118 -5.51 -3.88 14.08
C ALA A 118 -5.96 -2.59 13.34
N PRO A 119 -5.35 -1.42 13.66
CA PRO A 119 -5.52 -0.20 12.89
C PRO A 119 -5.32 -0.44 11.39
N ALA A 120 -6.11 0.28 10.57
CA ALA A 120 -6.24 -0.05 9.15
C ALA A 120 -4.92 -0.10 8.37
N ALA A 121 -3.99 0.84 8.61
CA ALA A 121 -2.68 0.83 7.97
C ALA A 121 -1.83 -0.40 8.38
N GLN A 122 -1.88 -0.81 9.65
CA GLN A 122 -1.12 -1.96 10.16
C GLN A 122 -1.69 -3.26 9.60
N ARG A 123 -3.02 -3.41 9.64
CA ARG A 123 -3.74 -4.53 9.04
C ARG A 123 -3.43 -4.64 7.55
N ALA A 124 -3.53 -3.53 6.80
CA ALA A 124 -3.27 -3.51 5.37
C ALA A 124 -1.83 -3.89 5.04
N ALA A 125 -0.83 -3.37 5.77
CA ALA A 125 0.56 -3.73 5.56
C ALA A 125 0.81 -5.24 5.76
N LEU A 126 0.27 -5.83 6.84
CA LEU A 126 0.37 -7.26 7.12
C LEU A 126 -0.37 -8.11 6.10
N ALA A 127 -1.63 -7.77 5.81
CA ALA A 127 -2.48 -8.49 4.86
C ALA A 127 -1.88 -8.49 3.45
N ASN A 128 -1.38 -7.35 2.97
CA ASN A 128 -0.69 -7.28 1.68
C ASN A 128 0.64 -8.07 1.71
N GLY A 129 1.39 -8.03 2.81
CA GLY A 129 2.61 -8.82 2.96
C GLY A 129 2.37 -10.33 2.89
N ILE A 130 1.32 -10.81 3.57
CA ILE A 130 0.94 -12.23 3.60
C ILE A 130 0.37 -12.69 2.25
N ASP A 131 -0.48 -11.87 1.62
CA ASP A 131 -0.96 -12.12 0.25
C ASP A 131 0.19 -12.28 -0.75
N ARG A 132 1.24 -11.45 -0.62
CA ARG A 132 2.46 -11.57 -1.44
C ARG A 132 3.30 -12.79 -1.12
N LEU A 133 3.40 -13.16 0.16
CA LEU A 133 4.11 -14.37 0.58
C LEU A 133 3.42 -15.62 0.02
N ALA A 134 2.10 -15.70 0.14
CA ALA A 134 1.30 -16.80 -0.39
C ALA A 134 1.43 -16.93 -1.90
N ALA A 135 1.32 -15.82 -2.64
CA ALA A 135 1.48 -15.82 -4.09
C ALA A 135 2.90 -16.24 -4.55
N GLY A 136 3.95 -15.86 -3.80
CA GLY A 136 5.34 -16.15 -4.15
C GLY A 136 5.84 -17.54 -3.74
N SER A 137 5.28 -18.10 -2.66
CA SER A 137 5.70 -19.39 -2.09
C SER A 137 4.72 -20.53 -2.36
N GLY A 138 3.55 -20.24 -2.96
CA GLY A 138 2.49 -21.23 -3.18
C GLY A 138 1.89 -21.73 -1.87
N LEU A 139 1.87 -20.89 -0.83
CA LEU A 139 1.24 -21.24 0.44
C LEU A 139 -0.28 -21.25 0.24
N ASP A 140 -0.92 -22.32 0.67
CA ASP A 140 -2.36 -22.41 0.75
C ASP A 140 -2.80 -21.86 2.12
N LEU A 141 -3.68 -20.87 2.11
CA LEU A 141 -4.18 -20.21 3.33
C LEU A 141 -5.66 -20.58 3.49
N ASP A 142 -6.01 -21.19 4.62
CA ASP A 142 -7.41 -21.55 4.92
C ASP A 142 -8.31 -20.29 4.94
N SER A 143 -7.77 -19.14 5.37
CA SER A 143 -8.49 -17.87 5.42
C SER A 143 -7.72 -16.74 4.73
N ALA A 144 -7.40 -16.87 3.45
CA ALA A 144 -6.66 -15.84 2.70
C ALA A 144 -7.14 -14.38 2.96
N PRO A 145 -6.23 -13.38 3.01
CA PRO A 145 -6.59 -11.99 3.26
C PRO A 145 -7.67 -11.47 2.30
N GLY A 146 -8.79 -11.01 2.88
CA GLY A 146 -9.90 -10.48 2.10
C GLY A 146 -9.63 -9.07 1.57
N PRO A 147 -10.42 -8.57 0.59
CA PRO A 147 -10.26 -7.21 0.07
C PRO A 147 -10.27 -6.12 1.15
N ARG A 148 -11.09 -6.27 2.20
CA ARG A 148 -11.17 -5.29 3.30
C ARG A 148 -9.93 -5.29 4.20
N ASP A 149 -9.26 -6.44 4.31
CA ASP A 149 -8.08 -6.59 5.15
C ASP A 149 -6.90 -5.81 4.56
N ARG A 150 -6.83 -5.73 3.23
CA ARG A 150 -5.76 -5.06 2.47
C ARG A 150 -5.92 -3.55 2.31
N LEU A 151 -7.07 -2.98 2.67
CA LEU A 151 -7.34 -1.54 2.51
C LEU A 151 -6.90 -0.72 3.73
N THR A 152 -6.05 0.28 3.49
CA THR A 152 -5.69 1.32 4.47
C THR A 152 -6.85 2.30 4.66
N ARG A 153 -7.60 2.61 3.60
CA ARG A 153 -8.78 3.50 3.65
C ARG A 153 -9.95 2.92 2.84
N PRO A 154 -11.20 3.06 3.33
CA PRO A 154 -12.37 2.69 2.54
C PRO A 154 -12.56 3.66 1.38
N ARG A 155 -13.25 3.21 0.32
CA ARG A 155 -13.58 4.04 -0.86
C ARG A 155 -14.24 5.36 -0.47
N SER A 156 -15.16 5.34 0.49
CA SER A 156 -15.89 6.52 0.99
C SER A 156 -14.98 7.60 1.60
N ALA A 157 -13.79 7.24 2.09
CA ALA A 157 -12.81 8.20 2.60
C ALA A 157 -11.88 8.75 1.51
N VAL A 158 -11.69 8.01 0.42
CA VAL A 158 -10.73 8.34 -0.65
C VAL A 158 -11.37 9.16 -1.77
N MET A 159 -12.62 8.87 -2.12
CA MET A 159 -13.27 9.52 -3.27
C MET A 159 -13.53 11.02 -3.04
N PRO A 160 -14.10 11.48 -1.91
CA PRO A 160 -14.46 12.89 -1.74
C PRO A 160 -13.31 13.89 -1.96
N PRO A 161 -12.10 13.68 -1.41
CA PRO A 161 -10.96 14.55 -1.69
C PRO A 161 -10.54 14.59 -3.17
N LEU A 162 -10.59 13.44 -3.86
CA LEU A 162 -10.29 13.37 -5.30
C LEU A 162 -11.34 14.13 -6.12
N VAL A 163 -12.64 14.01 -5.77
CA VAL A 163 -13.73 14.78 -6.38
C VAL A 163 -13.46 16.26 -6.23
N ALA A 164 -13.17 16.69 -5.00
CA ALA A 164 -12.94 18.08 -4.68
C ALA A 164 -11.74 18.64 -5.45
N LEU A 165 -10.69 17.85 -5.62
CA LEU A 165 -9.51 18.23 -6.39
C LEU A 165 -9.81 18.31 -7.90
N ALA A 166 -10.48 17.31 -8.47
CA ALA A 166 -10.87 17.30 -9.88
C ALA A 166 -11.79 18.49 -10.24
N ARG A 167 -12.66 18.91 -9.32
CA ARG A 167 -13.54 20.09 -9.48
C ARG A 167 -12.80 21.42 -9.56
N ARG A 168 -11.54 21.50 -9.14
CA ARG A 168 -10.71 22.73 -9.23
C ARG A 168 -10.16 22.97 -10.64
N MET A 169 -10.45 22.08 -11.58
CA MET A 169 -10.02 22.23 -12.98
C MET A 169 -10.48 23.58 -13.54
N PRO A 170 -9.58 24.37 -14.15
CA PRO A 170 -9.94 25.64 -14.77
C PRO A 170 -11.04 25.48 -15.82
N PRO A 171 -11.99 26.42 -15.98
CA PRO A 171 -13.11 26.28 -16.91
C PRO A 171 -12.71 25.95 -18.36
N GLY A 172 -11.70 26.64 -18.90
CA GLY A 172 -11.23 26.39 -20.27
C GLY A 172 -10.66 24.98 -20.45
N LEU A 173 -9.87 24.51 -19.47
CA LEU A 173 -9.34 23.15 -19.47
C LEU A 173 -10.46 22.11 -19.27
N ARG A 174 -11.47 22.45 -18.47
CA ARG A 174 -12.63 21.58 -18.27
C ARG A 174 -13.38 21.39 -19.57
N ASP A 175 -13.59 22.44 -20.36
CA ASP A 175 -14.23 22.31 -21.67
C ASP A 175 -13.39 21.45 -22.64
N GLU A 176 -12.06 21.58 -22.62
CA GLU A 176 -11.15 20.77 -23.44
C GLU A 176 -11.14 19.28 -23.03
N VAL A 177 -11.00 19.00 -21.73
CA VAL A 177 -10.98 17.63 -21.20
C VAL A 177 -12.35 16.96 -21.32
N ALA A 178 -13.42 17.72 -21.16
CA ALA A 178 -14.78 17.23 -21.24
C ALA A 178 -15.29 17.10 -22.68
N ALA A 179 -14.63 17.67 -23.70
CA ALA A 179 -15.15 17.66 -25.08
C ALA A 179 -15.58 16.25 -25.58
N PRO A 180 -14.79 15.17 -25.40
CA PRO A 180 -15.30 13.81 -25.50
C PRO A 180 -15.89 13.39 -24.14
N GLY A 181 -17.17 13.05 -24.05
CA GLY A 181 -17.77 12.56 -22.79
C GLY A 181 -18.16 13.66 -21.77
N ARG A 182 -18.48 14.88 -22.24
CA ARG A 182 -18.81 16.05 -21.41
C ARG A 182 -19.86 15.75 -20.36
N ALA A 183 -20.94 15.10 -20.79
CA ALA A 183 -22.06 14.74 -19.93
C ALA A 183 -21.63 13.79 -18.80
N ALA A 184 -20.72 12.85 -19.07
CA ALA A 184 -20.21 11.91 -18.08
C ALA A 184 -19.37 12.62 -17.03
N ILE A 185 -18.42 13.49 -17.43
CA ILE A 185 -17.62 14.29 -16.48
C ILE A 185 -18.49 15.29 -15.72
N GLU A 186 -19.39 16.00 -16.38
CA GLU A 186 -20.23 16.99 -15.71
C GLU A 186 -21.17 16.33 -14.70
N THR A 187 -21.76 15.18 -15.02
CA THR A 187 -22.57 14.40 -14.08
C THR A 187 -21.74 13.89 -12.91
N ALA A 188 -20.59 13.29 -13.21
CA ALA A 188 -19.62 12.79 -12.24
C ALA A 188 -19.14 13.88 -11.26
N LEU A 189 -18.86 15.08 -11.77
CA LEU A 189 -18.44 16.22 -10.97
C LEU A 189 -19.61 17.01 -10.38
N ALA A 190 -20.87 16.81 -10.79
CA ALA A 190 -22.00 17.55 -10.25
C ALA A 190 -22.52 16.95 -8.93
N VAL A 191 -22.42 15.62 -8.75
CA VAL A 191 -23.01 14.97 -7.58
C VAL A 191 -21.92 14.48 -6.62
N PRO A 192 -21.81 15.04 -5.40
CA PRO A 192 -20.76 14.67 -4.43
C PRO A 192 -20.69 13.19 -4.09
N ASP A 193 -21.83 12.48 -4.17
CA ASP A 193 -21.97 11.10 -3.69
C ASP A 193 -22.56 10.12 -4.72
N ALA A 194 -23.04 10.58 -5.89
CA ALA A 194 -23.63 9.70 -6.91
C ALA A 194 -22.61 9.14 -7.90
N TRP A 195 -21.33 9.20 -7.54
CA TRP A 195 -20.32 8.48 -8.30
C TRP A 195 -20.55 6.98 -8.08
N PHE A 196 -21.15 6.34 -9.10
CA PHE A 196 -21.11 4.91 -9.45
C PHE A 196 -22.28 4.01 -9.07
N GLU A 197 -23.40 4.11 -9.80
CA GLU A 197 -24.17 2.90 -10.17
C GLU A 197 -23.79 2.39 -11.58
N ASP A 198 -23.54 3.28 -12.55
CA ASP A 198 -23.02 2.90 -13.87
C ASP A 198 -22.53 4.15 -14.64
N PRO A 199 -21.22 4.42 -14.73
CA PRO A 199 -20.71 5.62 -15.39
C PRO A 199 -20.57 5.47 -16.92
N GLY A 200 -20.88 4.31 -17.49
CA GLY A 200 -20.63 4.02 -18.90
C GLY A 200 -19.14 3.99 -19.28
N GLU A 201 -18.84 3.54 -20.50
CA GLU A 201 -17.47 3.36 -21.02
C GLU A 201 -16.74 4.68 -21.34
N ASP A 202 -17.40 5.84 -21.22
CA ASP A 202 -17.00 7.11 -21.85
C ASP A 202 -16.33 8.13 -20.91
N LEU A 203 -15.46 7.71 -19.99
CA LEU A 203 -14.57 8.66 -19.31
C LEU A 203 -13.44 9.08 -20.27
N PRO A 204 -13.20 10.38 -20.52
CA PRO A 204 -12.15 10.82 -21.44
C PRO A 204 -10.78 10.81 -20.77
N VAL A 205 -10.26 9.59 -20.63
CA VAL A 205 -8.94 9.33 -20.06
C VAL A 205 -7.84 10.02 -20.89
N ASP A 206 -7.99 10.11 -22.22
CA ASP A 206 -6.95 10.63 -23.11
C ASP A 206 -6.71 12.15 -22.99
N PRO A 207 -7.72 13.03 -23.10
CA PRO A 207 -7.52 14.47 -22.88
C PRO A 207 -7.02 14.81 -21.48
N ALA A 208 -7.51 14.11 -20.46
CA ALA A 208 -7.04 14.30 -19.08
C ALA A 208 -5.56 13.88 -18.95
N ARG A 209 -5.15 12.80 -19.62
CA ARG A 209 -3.77 12.32 -19.65
C ARG A 209 -2.83 13.32 -20.32
N LEU A 210 -3.22 13.89 -21.45
CA LEU A 210 -2.44 14.93 -22.14
C LEU A 210 -2.29 16.18 -21.26
N SER A 211 -3.36 16.58 -20.59
CA SER A 211 -3.35 17.75 -19.69
C SER A 211 -2.56 17.53 -18.40
N ALA A 212 -2.38 16.26 -17.99
CA ALA A 212 -1.52 15.85 -16.89
C ALA A 212 -0.04 15.66 -17.31
N GLU A 213 0.31 15.91 -18.57
CA GLU A 213 1.68 15.75 -19.05
C GLU A 213 2.67 16.77 -18.46
N PRO A 214 2.36 18.09 -18.39
CA PRO A 214 3.25 19.10 -17.82
C PRO A 214 3.00 19.26 -16.31
N PRO A 215 3.95 18.92 -15.42
CA PRO A 215 3.77 19.05 -13.96
C PRO A 215 3.44 20.45 -13.47
N ASP A 216 3.97 21.47 -14.17
CA ASP A 216 3.82 22.88 -13.80
C ASP A 216 2.53 23.50 -14.34
N ALA A 217 1.74 22.75 -15.12
CA ALA A 217 0.48 23.25 -15.65
C ALA A 217 -0.57 23.39 -14.53
N PRO A 218 -1.36 24.47 -14.50
CA PRO A 218 -2.46 24.64 -13.53
C PRO A 218 -3.48 23.49 -13.53
N GLY A 219 -3.55 22.73 -14.63
CA GLY A 219 -4.41 21.57 -14.79
C GLY A 219 -3.89 20.26 -14.19
N PHE A 220 -2.60 20.19 -13.83
CA PHE A 220 -1.94 18.93 -13.51
C PHE A 220 -2.64 18.15 -12.39
N ALA A 221 -2.76 18.73 -11.19
CA ALA A 221 -3.34 18.03 -10.04
C ALA A 221 -4.83 17.66 -10.24
N PRO A 222 -5.71 18.56 -10.74
CA PRO A 222 -7.09 18.20 -11.07
C PRO A 222 -7.22 17.09 -12.12
N CYS A 223 -6.39 17.11 -13.17
CA CYS A 223 -6.39 16.06 -14.20
C CYS A 223 -5.87 14.72 -13.67
N VAL A 224 -4.82 14.73 -12.86
CA VAL A 224 -4.32 13.54 -12.14
C VAL A 224 -5.43 12.93 -11.28
N ALA A 225 -6.15 13.75 -10.51
CA ALA A 225 -7.27 13.29 -9.70
C ALA A 225 -8.37 12.65 -10.55
N LEU A 226 -8.72 13.25 -11.70
CA LEU A 226 -9.72 12.72 -12.63
C LEU A 226 -9.29 11.35 -13.22
N LEU A 227 -8.02 11.19 -13.59
CA LEU A 227 -7.49 9.91 -14.09
C LEU A 227 -7.59 8.81 -13.02
N ILE A 228 -7.24 9.13 -11.78
CA ILE A 228 -7.34 8.19 -10.65
C ILE A 228 -8.79 7.81 -10.39
N LEU A 229 -9.70 8.79 -10.41
CA LEU A 229 -11.14 8.56 -10.30
C LEU A 229 -11.63 7.60 -11.38
N GLY A 230 -11.20 7.78 -12.64
CA GLY A 230 -11.51 6.83 -13.71
C GLY A 230 -10.97 5.42 -13.47
N GLY A 231 -9.79 5.29 -12.86
CA GLY A 231 -9.24 3.98 -12.47
C GLY A 231 -10.06 3.22 -11.43
N THR A 232 -10.94 3.90 -10.69
CA THR A 232 -11.84 3.25 -9.72
C THR A 232 -13.05 2.56 -10.35
N VAL A 233 -13.14 2.62 -11.67
CA VAL A 233 -14.32 2.30 -12.48
C VAL A 233 -14.02 1.29 -13.55
N ASN A 234 -12.95 1.55 -14.31
CA ASN A 234 -12.61 0.82 -15.51
C ASN A 234 -11.14 0.39 -15.41
N ALA A 235 -10.87 -0.87 -15.76
CA ALA A 235 -9.54 -1.46 -15.81
C ALA A 235 -8.56 -0.70 -16.73
N ALA A 236 -9.02 -0.19 -17.88
CA ALA A 236 -8.17 0.58 -18.80
C ALA A 236 -7.69 1.90 -18.18
N ALA A 237 -8.59 2.64 -17.54
CA ALA A 237 -8.24 3.86 -16.81
C ALA A 237 -7.31 3.57 -15.62
N ARG A 238 -7.48 2.40 -15.00
CA ARG A 238 -6.64 1.94 -13.88
C ARG A 238 -5.20 1.69 -14.31
N ALA A 239 -4.98 1.05 -15.46
CA ALA A 239 -3.65 0.92 -16.06
C ALA A 239 -3.04 2.29 -16.35
N GLY A 240 -3.84 3.25 -16.83
CA GLY A 240 -3.42 4.64 -17.00
C GLY A 240 -2.92 5.30 -15.70
N ALA A 241 -3.61 5.07 -14.57
CA ALA A 241 -3.18 5.58 -13.26
C ALA A 241 -1.84 4.96 -12.79
N ALA A 242 -1.58 3.69 -13.11
CA ALA A 242 -0.30 3.05 -12.81
C ALA A 242 0.86 3.62 -13.64
N GLN A 243 0.63 3.83 -14.94
CA GLN A 243 1.59 4.51 -15.82
C GLN A 243 1.87 5.94 -15.35
N LEU A 244 0.83 6.66 -14.93
CA LEU A 244 0.94 8.00 -14.37
C LEU A 244 1.85 8.02 -13.14
N TRP A 245 1.67 7.11 -12.18
CA TRP A 245 2.57 7.01 -11.02
C TRP A 245 4.03 6.76 -11.46
N SER A 246 4.22 5.80 -12.37
CA SER A 246 5.54 5.43 -12.89
C SER A 246 6.28 6.62 -13.51
N GLY A 247 5.57 7.45 -14.29
CA GLY A 247 6.16 8.59 -15.01
C GLY A 247 6.13 9.93 -14.25
N ARG A 248 5.35 10.06 -13.18
CA ARG A 248 5.07 11.36 -12.52
C ARG A 248 5.12 11.32 -10.99
N SER A 249 5.57 10.24 -10.36
CA SER A 249 5.70 10.14 -8.88
C SER A 249 6.41 11.33 -8.26
N ALA A 250 7.56 11.78 -8.80
CA ALA A 250 8.30 12.94 -8.29
C ALA A 250 7.46 14.24 -8.32
N ALA A 251 6.74 14.49 -9.42
CA ALA A 251 5.86 15.65 -9.56
C ALA A 251 4.69 15.58 -8.57
N ILE A 252 4.06 14.41 -8.43
CA ILE A 252 2.97 14.17 -7.48
C ILE A 252 3.45 14.40 -6.03
N LEU A 253 4.66 13.93 -5.70
CA LEU A 253 5.25 14.11 -4.38
C LEU A 253 5.61 15.57 -4.08
N ALA A 254 5.86 16.38 -5.12
CA ALA A 254 6.15 17.81 -5.00
C ALA A 254 4.91 18.70 -4.85
N LEU A 255 3.70 18.17 -5.05
CA LEU A 255 2.45 18.91 -4.86
C LEU A 255 2.30 19.44 -3.42
N ASP A 256 1.38 20.38 -3.25
CA ASP A 256 0.99 20.82 -1.91
C ASP A 256 0.47 19.64 -1.06
N ARG A 257 0.47 19.81 0.26
CA ARG A 257 0.11 18.72 1.18
C ARG A 257 -1.31 18.19 0.97
N SER A 258 -2.27 19.06 0.64
CA SER A 258 -3.68 18.70 0.43
C SER A 258 -3.82 17.82 -0.80
N ASP A 259 -3.27 18.29 -1.92
CA ASP A 259 -3.45 17.71 -3.23
C ASP A 259 -2.64 16.42 -3.35
N ARG A 260 -1.43 16.41 -2.80
CA ARG A 260 -0.63 15.21 -2.65
C ARG A 260 -1.37 14.14 -1.83
N ALA A 261 -1.95 14.49 -0.68
CA ALA A 261 -2.64 13.52 0.16
C ALA A 261 -3.87 12.91 -0.53
N ALA A 262 -4.64 13.72 -1.27
CA ALA A 262 -5.77 13.23 -2.05
C ALA A 262 -5.33 12.25 -3.14
N ILE A 263 -4.32 12.63 -3.93
CA ILE A 263 -3.78 11.82 -5.03
C ILE A 263 -3.15 10.52 -4.53
N LEU A 264 -2.30 10.59 -3.49
CA LEU A 264 -1.67 9.41 -2.90
C LEU A 264 -2.70 8.46 -2.29
N GLY A 265 -3.73 8.98 -1.60
CA GLY A 265 -4.82 8.16 -1.09
C GLY A 265 -5.57 7.42 -2.20
N GLY A 266 -5.77 8.08 -3.35
CA GLY A 266 -6.37 7.48 -4.54
C GLY A 266 -5.53 6.37 -5.16
N LEU A 267 -4.25 6.64 -5.40
CA LEU A 267 -3.31 5.65 -5.94
C LEU A 267 -3.16 4.45 -4.99
N ARG A 268 -3.08 4.72 -3.68
CA ARG A 268 -3.03 3.70 -2.65
C ARG A 268 -4.26 2.79 -2.70
N TRP A 269 -5.44 3.37 -2.80
CA TRP A 269 -6.67 2.61 -2.92
C TRP A 269 -6.71 1.74 -4.18
N LEU A 270 -6.23 2.24 -5.33
CA LEU A 270 -6.14 1.44 -6.55
C LEU A 270 -5.18 0.24 -6.39
N TYR A 271 -4.02 0.47 -5.78
CA TYR A 271 -3.05 -0.59 -5.47
C TYR A 271 -3.63 -1.68 -4.55
N GLU A 272 -4.32 -1.27 -3.48
CA GLU A 272 -4.82 -2.19 -2.44
C GLU A 272 -6.11 -2.91 -2.85
N SER A 273 -6.94 -2.28 -3.69
CA SER A 273 -8.22 -2.85 -4.12
C SER A 273 -8.11 -3.81 -5.31
N ASP A 274 -7.04 -3.71 -6.11
CA ASP A 274 -6.83 -4.52 -7.30
C ASP A 274 -5.49 -5.28 -7.24
N PRO A 275 -5.50 -6.62 -7.21
CA PRO A 275 -4.27 -7.42 -7.19
C PRO A 275 -3.42 -7.26 -8.46
N ASP A 276 -4.02 -6.89 -9.59
CA ASP A 276 -3.34 -6.74 -10.88
C ASP A 276 -2.75 -5.33 -11.06
N TRP A 277 -3.01 -4.41 -10.11
CA TRP A 277 -2.43 -3.08 -10.16
C TRP A 277 -0.93 -3.14 -9.89
N THR A 278 -0.14 -2.76 -10.89
CA THR A 278 1.32 -2.73 -10.85
C THR A 278 1.85 -1.49 -11.55
N ALA A 279 2.82 -0.82 -10.93
CA ALA A 279 3.49 0.35 -11.51
C ALA A 279 4.94 0.00 -11.84
N GLU A 280 5.45 0.59 -12.93
CA GLU A 280 6.84 0.45 -13.32
C GLU A 280 7.74 1.38 -12.50
N GLY A 281 8.99 0.95 -12.28
CA GLY A 281 10.00 1.78 -11.62
C GLY A 281 10.13 1.56 -10.10
N ALA A 282 11.06 2.30 -9.49
CA ALA A 282 11.57 2.01 -8.14
C ALA A 282 10.72 2.58 -6.99
N VAL A 283 9.85 3.56 -7.25
CA VAL A 283 9.21 4.37 -6.21
C VAL A 283 7.94 3.69 -5.68
N THR A 284 7.93 3.35 -4.39
CA THR A 284 6.75 2.84 -3.68
C THR A 284 5.83 3.98 -3.24
N LEU A 285 4.53 3.70 -3.16
CA LEU A 285 3.54 4.58 -2.57
C LEU A 285 3.79 4.68 -1.06
N PRO A 286 3.75 5.89 -0.47
CA PRO A 286 3.83 6.05 0.97
C PRO A 286 2.72 5.30 1.70
N LEU A 287 3.03 4.79 2.90
CA LEU A 287 2.04 4.33 3.87
C LEU A 287 1.62 5.56 4.71
N ASP A 288 0.34 5.91 4.67
CA ASP A 288 -0.24 7.06 5.37
C ASP A 288 -0.52 6.79 6.86
#